data_AF-A0A382CE13-F1
#
_entry.id   AF-A0A382CE13-F1
#
_cell.length_a   1.000
_cell.length_b   1.000
_cell.length_c   1.000
_cell.angle_alpha   90.00
_cell.angle_beta   90.00
_cell.angle_gamma   90.00
#
_symmetry.space_group_name_H-M   'P 1'
#
loop_
_entity.id
_entity.type
_entity.pdbx_description
1 polymer ?
#
loop_
_entity_poly.entity_id
_entity_poly.type
_entity_poly.pdbx_seq_one_letter_code
_entity_poly.pdbx_strand_id
1 'polypeptide(L)'
;MSLKVATETLVAEFRSRPTIRAGSLIITMFGDAIAPRGGTAWVGSLIRAVADLGINERLVRTSVFRLSRDDWLEATQIGRRSYYS
;
A
#
# COMPACT_ATOMS: atom_id res chain seq x y z
N MET A 1 5.00 -26.61 -7.79
CA MET A 1 5.57 -25.43 -7.09
C MET A 1 4.69 -25.14 -5.89
N SER A 2 5.25 -25.01 -4.68
CA SER A 2 4.44 -24.63 -3.50
C SER A 2 4.01 -23.16 -3.62
N LEU A 3 2.81 -22.82 -3.13
CA LEU A 3 2.29 -21.45 -3.14
C LEU A 3 3.29 -20.46 -2.53
N LYS A 4 3.93 -20.86 -1.43
CA LYS A 4 4.95 -20.05 -0.76
C LYS A 4 6.11 -19.67 -1.71
N VAL A 5 6.64 -20.65 -2.45
CA VAL A 5 7.75 -20.44 -3.38
C VAL A 5 7.32 -19.52 -4.54
N ALA A 6 6.11 -19.70 -5.05
CA ALA A 6 5.56 -18.84 -6.09
C ALA A 6 5.44 -17.39 -5.62
N THR A 7 4.91 -17.16 -4.42
CA THR A 7 4.79 -15.82 -3.82
C THR A 7 6.15 -15.18 -3.57
N GLU A 8 7.10 -15.91 -2.97
CA GLU A 8 8.45 -15.41 -2.73
C GLU A 8 9.16 -15.00 -4.03
N THR A 9 8.96 -15.78 -5.10
CA THR A 9 9.52 -15.47 -6.44
C THR A 9 8.94 -14.17 -6.99
N LEU A 10 7.60 -14.00 -6.93
CA LEU A 10 6.94 -12.78 -7.40
C LEU A 10 7.38 -11.54 -6.61
N VAL A 11 7.54 -11.67 -5.28
CA VAL A 11 8.03 -10.58 -4.44
C VAL A 11 9.48 -10.23 -4.78
N ALA A 12 10.34 -11.22 -4.96
CA ALA A 12 11.73 -10.98 -5.35
C ALA A 12 11.84 -10.28 -6.71
N GLU A 13 11.05 -10.73 -7.69
CA GLU A 13 10.97 -10.08 -9.00
C GLU A 13 10.50 -8.63 -8.89
N PHE A 14 9.44 -8.38 -8.12
CA PHE A 14 8.93 -7.02 -7.91
C PHE A 14 9.99 -6.09 -7.29
N ARG A 15 10.74 -6.58 -6.29
CA ARG A 15 11.83 -5.82 -5.65
C ARG A 15 12.98 -5.51 -6.60
N SER A 16 13.21 -6.34 -7.61
CA SER A 16 14.31 -6.15 -8.58
C SER A 16 14.05 -5.01 -9.57
N ARG A 17 12.82 -4.48 -9.61
CA ARG A 17 12.45 -3.40 -10.53
C ARG A 17 13.19 -2.11 -10.18
N PRO A 18 13.72 -1.39 -11.19
CA PRO A 18 14.59 -0.22 -10.96
C PRO A 18 13.87 0.96 -10.32
N THR A 19 12.54 1.03 -10.44
CA THR A 19 11.73 2.06 -9.77
C THR A 19 10.46 1.44 -9.23
N ILE A 20 10.15 1.73 -7.97
CA ILE A 20 8.88 1.37 -7.33
C ILE A 20 8.10 2.67 -7.08
N ARG A 21 6.97 2.81 -7.77
CA ARG A 21 6.05 3.95 -7.57
C ARG A 21 5.06 3.60 -6.46
N ALA A 22 5.42 3.93 -5.23
CA ALA A 22 4.62 3.60 -4.05
C ALA A 22 3.17 4.13 -4.13
N GLY A 23 2.97 5.38 -4.60
CA GLY A 23 1.63 5.94 -4.78
C GLY A 23 0.77 5.12 -5.76
N SER A 24 1.32 4.74 -6.92
CA SER A 24 0.62 3.91 -7.90
C SER A 24 0.28 2.53 -7.32
N LEU A 25 1.21 1.90 -6.62
CA LEU A 25 0.96 0.61 -5.96
C LEU A 25 -0.14 0.72 -4.90
N ILE A 26 -0.13 1.78 -4.10
CA ILE A 26 -1.17 2.03 -3.09
C ILE A 26 -2.53 2.14 -3.77
N ILE A 27 -2.66 2.90 -4.86
CA ILE A 27 -3.92 3.00 -5.61
C ILE A 27 -4.34 1.64 -6.19
N THR A 28 -3.41 0.84 -6.74
CA THR A 28 -3.73 -0.52 -7.19
C THR A 28 -4.27 -1.38 -6.05
N MET A 29 -3.65 -1.34 -4.86
CA MET A 29 -4.15 -2.05 -3.69
C MET A 29 -5.52 -1.54 -3.25
N PHE A 30 -5.75 -0.24 -3.31
CA PHE A 30 -7.05 0.35 -3.00
C PHE A 30 -8.12 -0.16 -3.96
N GLY A 31 -7.87 -0.14 -5.27
CA GLY A 31 -8.79 -0.64 -6.28
C GLY A 31 -9.09 -2.14 -6.18
N ASP A 32 -8.03 -2.97 -6.13
CA ASP A 32 -8.19 -4.43 -6.28
C ASP A 32 -8.51 -5.13 -4.95
N ALA A 33 -7.94 -4.64 -3.84
CA ALA A 33 -7.98 -5.34 -2.56
C ALA A 33 -8.87 -4.65 -1.52
N ILE A 34 -8.88 -3.32 -1.44
CA ILE A 34 -9.52 -2.60 -0.33
C ILE A 34 -10.95 -2.16 -0.69
N ALA A 35 -11.16 -1.56 -1.86
CA ALA A 35 -12.46 -1.08 -2.33
C ALA A 35 -13.55 -2.17 -2.30
N PRO A 36 -13.31 -3.41 -2.78
CA PRO A 36 -14.31 -4.48 -2.70
C PRO A 36 -14.63 -4.95 -1.27
N ARG A 37 -13.86 -4.50 -0.26
CA ARG A 37 -13.93 -4.96 1.14
C ARG A 37 -14.28 -3.84 2.13
N GLY A 38 -14.90 -2.77 1.65
CA GLY A 38 -15.35 -1.64 2.47
C GLY A 38 -14.52 -0.37 2.29
N GLY A 39 -13.54 -0.35 1.39
CA GLY A 39 -12.90 0.88 0.92
C GLY A 39 -11.90 1.52 1.86
N THR A 40 -11.86 1.16 3.14
CA THR A 40 -11.02 1.85 4.13
C THR A 40 -9.87 0.98 4.65
N ALA A 41 -8.67 1.56 4.75
CA ALA A 41 -7.51 0.92 5.36
C ALA A 41 -6.78 1.81 6.36
N TRP A 42 -6.39 1.25 7.50
CA TRP A 42 -5.46 1.89 8.44
C TRP A 42 -4.06 1.97 7.82
N VAL A 43 -3.40 3.14 7.90
CA VAL A 43 -2.05 3.32 7.36
C VAL A 43 -1.03 2.32 7.91
N GLY A 44 -1.16 1.91 9.17
CA GLY A 44 -0.27 0.91 9.75
C GLY A 44 -0.42 -0.48 9.12
N SER A 45 -1.63 -0.83 8.67
CA SER A 45 -1.86 -2.07 7.91
C SER A 45 -1.26 -1.97 6.50
N LEU A 46 -1.41 -0.83 5.83
CA LEU A 46 -0.78 -0.59 4.53
C LEU A 46 0.75 -0.71 4.62
N ILE A 47 1.37 -0.07 5.62
CA ILE A 47 2.83 -0.16 5.86
C ILE A 47 3.28 -1.61 5.99
N ARG A 48 2.57 -2.42 6.79
CA ARG A 48 2.91 -3.84 6.94
C ARG A 48 2.74 -4.63 5.63
N ALA A 49 1.68 -4.36 4.88
CA ALA A 49 1.40 -5.08 3.64
C ALA A 49 2.43 -4.81 2.53
N VAL A 50 2.97 -3.59 2.44
CA VAL A 50 3.93 -3.23 1.39
C VAL A 50 5.39 -3.33 1.83
N ALA A 51 5.67 -3.60 3.11
CA ALA A 51 7.03 -3.76 3.62
C ALA A 51 7.78 -4.87 2.86
N ASP A 52 7.09 -5.99 2.60
CA ASP A 52 7.66 -7.10 1.84
C ASP A 52 7.89 -6.75 0.37
N LEU A 53 7.35 -5.66 -0.16
CA LEU A 53 7.65 -5.18 -1.51
C LEU A 53 8.84 -4.21 -1.54
N GLY A 54 9.53 -4.01 -0.41
CA GLY A 54 10.67 -3.10 -0.29
C GLY A 54 10.28 -1.63 -0.08
N ILE A 55 9.01 -1.36 0.22
CA ILE A 55 8.52 0.00 0.45
C ILE A 55 8.58 0.31 1.95
N ASN A 56 9.42 1.26 2.31
CA ASN A 56 9.56 1.69 3.70
C ASN A 56 8.39 2.56 4.17
N GLU A 57 8.20 2.65 5.48
CA GLU A 57 7.13 3.41 6.13
C GLU A 57 7.09 4.89 5.70
N ARG A 58 8.26 5.55 5.62
CA ARG A 58 8.34 6.96 5.23
C ARG A 58 7.73 7.17 3.85
N LEU A 59 8.07 6.32 2.89
CA LEU A 59 7.57 6.40 1.52
C LEU A 59 6.06 6.14 1.44
N VAL A 60 5.52 5.21 2.24
CA VAL A 60 4.07 4.98 2.35
C VAL A 60 3.37 6.23 2.84
N ARG A 61 3.83 6.81 3.97
CA ARG A 61 3.21 8.00 4.58
C ARG A 61 3.22 9.20 3.63
N THR A 62 4.35 9.45 2.96
CA THR A 62 4.43 10.51 1.95
C THR A 62 3.51 10.24 0.77
N SER A 63 3.38 8.99 0.34
CA SER A 63 2.53 8.63 -0.79
C SER A 63 1.05 8.80 -0.46
N VAL A 64 0.56 8.27 0.66
CA VAL A 64 -0.86 8.45 1.06
C VAL A 64 -1.18 9.91 1.31
N PHE A 65 -0.27 10.69 1.90
CA PHE A 65 -0.45 12.13 2.06
C PHE A 65 -0.59 12.85 0.72
N ARG A 66 0.27 12.54 -0.26
CA ARG A 66 0.18 13.13 -1.60
C ARG A 66 -1.12 12.73 -2.30
N LEU A 67 -1.48 11.45 -2.25
CA LEU A 67 -2.74 10.97 -2.80
C LEU A 67 -3.95 11.68 -2.19
N SER A 68 -3.93 11.96 -0.88
CA SER A 68 -4.98 12.77 -0.26
C SER A 68 -4.95 14.24 -0.65
N ARG A 69 -3.76 14.82 -0.89
CA ARG A 69 -3.64 16.19 -1.39
C ARG A 69 -4.15 16.34 -2.82
N ASP A 70 -4.07 15.27 -3.59
CA ASP A 70 -4.49 15.19 -4.99
C ASP A 70 -5.92 14.63 -5.12
N ASP A 71 -6.69 14.58 -4.03
CA ASP A 71 -8.09 14.10 -3.96
C ASP A 71 -8.32 12.65 -4.42
N TRP A 72 -7.27 11.81 -4.40
CA TRP A 72 -7.38 10.37 -4.68
C TRP A 72 -7.78 9.53 -3.47
N LEU A 73 -7.50 10.00 -2.25
CA LEU A 73 -7.82 9.29 -1.00
C LEU A 73 -8.29 10.26 0.08
N GLU A 74 -9.32 9.92 0.82
CA GLU A 74 -9.77 10.68 1.98
C GLU A 74 -9.14 10.15 3.26
N ALA A 75 -8.67 11.04 4.14
CA ALA A 75 -8.07 10.67 5.41
C ALA A 75 -9.05 10.91 6.57
N THR A 76 -9.38 9.86 7.32
CA THR A 76 -10.17 9.94 8.54
C THR A 76 -9.32 9.58 9.76
N GLN A 77 -9.28 10.45 10.77
CA GLN A 77 -8.56 10.18 12.01
C GLN A 77 -9.51 9.67 13.10
N ILE A 78 -9.20 8.48 13.65
CA ILE A 78 -9.89 7.89 14.80
C ILE A 78 -8.87 7.69 15.91
N GLY A 79 -8.90 8.59 16.90
CA GLY A 79 -7.90 8.65 17.96
C GLY A 79 -6.49 8.88 17.40
N ARG A 80 -5.58 7.90 17.60
CA ARG A 80 -4.19 7.94 17.12
C ARG A 80 -3.98 7.21 15.79
N ARG A 81 -5.05 6.74 15.13
CA ARG A 81 -4.99 5.98 13.88
C ARG A 81 -5.57 6.81 12.73
N SER A 82 -4.80 6.91 11.65
CA SER A 82 -5.24 7.50 10.38
C SER A 82 -5.68 6.38 9.44
N TYR A 83 -6.93 6.45 9.02
CA TYR A 83 -7.54 5.59 8.03
C TYR A 83 -7.64 6.35 6.71
N TYR A 84 -7.48 5.63 5.60
CA TYR A 84 -7.57 6.16 4.25
C TYR A 84 -8.63 5.39 3.48
N SER A 85 -9.45 6.09 2.69
CA SER A 85 -10.49 5.52 1.81
C SER A 85 -10.44 6.10 0.41
#